data_AF-A0A7X6VPL2-F1
#
_entry.id   AF-A0A7X6VPL2-F1
#
_cell.length_a   1.000
_cell.length_b   1.000
_cell.length_c   1.000
_cell.angle_alpha   90.00
_cell.angle_beta   90.00
_cell.angle_gamma   90.00
#
_symmetry.space_group_name_H-M   'P 1'
#
loop_
_entity.id
_entity.type
_entity.pdbx_description
1 polymer ?
#
loop_
_entity_poly.entity_id
_entity_poly.type
_entity_poly.pdbx_seq_one_letter_code
_entity_poly.pdbx_strand_id
1 'polypeptide(L)'
;MKKYFTILMLFILGLVLVACGYKTNPDLVIEISKEDITWTYIGLTVTISGDTKDNPIESGITVYLFKGGKKIKEVSAGKLNSETDADGINKSTYSFYFDSLEKDTVYTYQIVGSQGGIEYLIKEAKISTLPSGGEFESKPLLIKTAEDFLNIKKLPGAFYKIENDIDFGGQEITQITKDFYALVDGNNKTISNFTLKINSESNSLFGEISNNLASQETTAKKYYAIKNLTFKDIKVVSDGYVNQKEVGLIGSSLENNAKIENVSLENITYTVKLHGSSETKFGGLIANNLGHMTNITLKDVNINLYNASHYNFLAGGVSGYNANLAKMNKVHYESGNVNFYSSDNYLYDEDYYLNSVATISGENYSSYKTEEIISKANLTVRQNKETSTIKELILEGEGLGYYDGNILKENQHSYQTKDEVTIKVNVPKDKLLVKFLIDGIDKITSLEAGVIKINLLNSRTLVQAIYGSNDQEKPLKITENEDLVIDNKQSTYNYNQEISLSIIPKTNQGIVGIKVNGITYAVNEDNTFRFKLIDDTKLEVLYSYRTNNYGGLFGRSYDLNEVVYQGKIKIENAKNHLYELIFVDAIVAQAIKPVLKAVVINLNIEIIDNYNKYYINQSLNN
;
A
#
# COMPACT_ATOMS: atom_id res chain seq x y z
N MET A 1 38.75 33.96 74.04
CA MET A 1 37.74 34.61 73.16
C MET A 1 37.99 34.43 71.66
N LYS A 2 39.22 34.56 71.13
CA LYS A 2 39.46 34.42 69.66
C LYS A 2 39.00 33.09 69.03
N LYS A 3 39.12 31.94 69.73
CA LYS A 3 38.69 30.63 69.20
C LYS A 3 37.16 30.46 69.04
N TYR A 4 36.36 31.09 69.91
CA TYR A 4 34.90 31.02 69.84
C TYR A 4 34.33 31.92 68.73
N PHE A 5 35.01 33.04 68.42
CA PHE A 5 34.63 33.92 67.32
C PHE A 5 34.84 33.26 65.95
N THR A 6 35.91 32.49 65.79
CA THR A 6 36.17 31.74 64.54
C THR A 6 35.13 30.63 64.30
N ILE A 7 34.71 29.92 65.36
CA ILE A 7 33.67 28.89 65.26
C ILE A 7 32.30 29.51 64.96
N LEU A 8 31.96 30.63 65.61
CA LEU A 8 30.71 31.35 65.33
C LEU A 8 30.68 31.90 63.90
N MET A 9 31.81 32.44 63.40
CA MET A 9 31.88 32.94 62.02
C MET A 9 31.80 31.81 60.99
N LEU A 10 32.41 30.64 61.25
CA LEU A 10 32.24 29.44 60.43
C LEU A 10 30.79 28.92 60.47
N PHE A 11 30.10 29.05 61.60
CA PHE A 11 28.70 28.64 61.74
C PHE A 11 27.74 29.60 61.03
N ILE A 12 27.99 30.91 61.12
CA ILE A 12 27.24 31.93 60.37
C ILE A 12 27.51 31.79 58.87
N LEU A 13 28.75 31.54 58.45
CA LEU A 13 29.09 31.28 57.05
C LEU A 13 28.44 29.98 56.55
N GLY A 14 28.38 28.94 57.39
CA GLY A 14 27.65 27.70 57.11
C GLY A 14 26.15 27.91 56.96
N LEU A 15 25.53 28.71 57.84
CA LEU A 15 24.10 29.04 57.76
C LEU A 15 23.76 29.94 56.55
N VAL A 16 24.63 30.87 56.18
CA VAL A 16 24.45 31.72 54.99
C VAL A 16 24.61 30.90 53.71
N LEU A 17 25.50 29.91 53.68
CA LEU A 17 25.66 29.01 52.52
C LEU A 17 24.45 28.07 52.31
N VAL A 18 23.74 27.68 53.38
CA VAL A 18 22.52 26.87 53.28
C VAL A 18 21.30 27.73 52.84
N ALA A 19 21.32 29.04 53.07
CA ALA A 19 20.23 29.95 52.72
C ALA A 19 20.20 30.38 51.23
N CYS A 20 21.21 30.02 50.43
CA CYS A 20 21.29 30.33 48.99
C CYS A 20 20.68 29.25 48.07
N GLY A 21 19.90 28.30 48.60
CA GLY A 21 19.18 27.34 47.76
C GLY A 21 18.05 28.00 46.97
N TYR A 22 17.86 27.58 45.72
CA TYR A 22 16.70 28.00 44.92
C TYR A 22 15.40 27.69 45.65
N LYS A 23 14.45 28.62 45.63
CA LYS A 23 13.08 28.34 46.08
C LYS A 23 12.39 27.49 45.02
N THR A 24 11.66 26.46 45.44
CA THR A 24 10.75 25.71 44.57
C THR A 24 9.40 26.40 44.55
N ASN A 25 8.87 26.74 43.37
CA ASN A 25 7.50 27.23 43.24
C ASN A 25 6.56 26.03 43.02
N PRO A 26 5.67 25.70 43.98
CA PRO A 26 4.77 24.55 43.84
C PRO A 26 3.70 24.71 42.75
N ASP A 27 3.47 25.94 42.26
CA ASP A 27 2.35 26.26 41.36
C ASP A 27 2.74 26.21 39.87
N LEU A 28 4.03 25.99 39.57
CA LEU A 28 4.51 25.83 38.19
C LEU A 28 4.55 24.35 37.81
N VAL A 29 3.83 24.00 36.75
CA VAL A 29 3.86 22.69 36.12
C VAL A 29 4.70 22.76 34.85
N ILE A 30 5.58 21.78 34.65
CA ILE A 30 6.42 21.69 33.47
C ILE A 30 6.17 20.37 32.74
N GLU A 31 5.96 20.49 31.44
CA GLU A 31 5.80 19.38 30.52
C GLU A 31 6.91 19.44 29.46
N ILE A 32 7.61 18.32 29.24
CA ILE A 32 8.58 18.20 28.17
C ILE A 32 7.83 17.76 26.92
N SER A 33 7.61 18.68 25.98
CA SER A 33 6.82 18.43 24.77
C SER A 33 7.66 17.84 23.63
N LYS A 34 8.99 18.01 23.65
CA LYS A 34 9.90 17.39 22.68
C LYS A 34 11.32 17.22 23.26
N GLU A 35 11.93 16.07 22.98
CA GLU A 35 13.35 15.81 23.21
C GLU A 35 14.04 15.51 21.87
N ASP A 36 15.18 16.15 21.63
CA ASP A 36 16.02 15.96 20.45
C ASP A 36 17.45 15.66 20.91
N ILE A 37 17.79 14.39 21.05
CA ILE A 37 19.06 13.93 21.64
C ILE A 37 19.91 13.29 20.55
N THR A 38 21.12 13.81 20.35
CA THR A 38 22.15 13.18 19.52
C THR A 38 23.41 12.86 20.33
N TRP A 39 24.45 12.34 19.67
CA TRP A 39 25.71 11.96 20.31
C TRP A 39 26.40 13.11 21.05
N THR A 40 26.23 14.33 20.55
CA THR A 40 26.88 15.52 21.11
C THR A 40 25.91 16.69 21.25
N TYR A 41 24.60 16.42 21.22
CA TYR A 41 23.56 17.43 21.23
C TYR A 41 22.39 17.00 22.12
N ILE A 42 21.85 17.94 22.89
CA ILE A 42 20.60 17.78 23.63
C ILE A 42 19.76 19.03 23.38
N GLY A 43 18.66 18.89 22.66
CA GLY A 43 17.62 19.89 22.48
C GLY A 43 16.36 19.49 23.26
N LEU A 44 15.75 20.44 23.96
CA LEU A 44 14.50 20.24 24.67
C LEU A 44 13.51 21.35 24.29
N THR A 45 12.25 20.96 24.13
CA THR A 45 11.11 21.88 24.10
C THR A 45 10.27 21.61 25.33
N VAL A 46 10.03 22.64 26.12
CA VAL A 46 9.30 22.55 27.38
C VAL A 46 8.16 23.55 27.39
N THR A 47 7.02 23.12 27.90
CA THR A 47 5.86 23.97 28.14
C THR A 47 5.71 24.13 29.64
N ILE A 48 5.66 25.37 30.10
CA ILE A 48 5.49 25.71 31.50
C ILE A 48 4.10 26.32 31.65
N SER A 49 3.30 25.74 32.54
CA SER A 49 1.97 26.20 32.89
C SER A 49 1.91 26.60 34.36
N GLY A 50 1.13 27.64 34.66
CA GLY A 50 0.91 28.12 36.01
C GLY A 50 -0.33 28.99 36.10
N ASP A 51 -1.01 28.90 37.23
CA ASP A 51 -2.17 29.75 37.54
C ASP A 51 -1.66 31.12 37.97
N THR A 52 -1.67 32.08 37.05
CA THR A 52 -1.31 33.45 37.41
C THR A 52 -2.08 34.46 36.59
N LYS A 53 -2.82 35.34 37.27
CA LYS A 53 -3.19 36.67 36.77
C LYS A 53 -1.95 37.53 36.42
N ASP A 54 -0.77 37.14 36.90
CA ASP A 54 0.52 37.79 36.68
C ASP A 54 1.56 36.78 36.13
N ASN A 55 1.62 36.64 34.79
CA ASN A 55 2.63 35.90 34.00
C ASN A 55 3.61 34.98 34.78
N PRO A 56 3.58 33.64 34.59
CA PRO A 56 4.31 32.71 35.46
C PRO A 56 5.84 32.90 35.42
N ILE A 57 6.39 33.43 34.32
CA ILE A 57 7.82 33.70 34.14
C ILE A 57 7.99 34.95 33.24
N GLU A 58 8.43 36.07 33.80
CA GLU A 58 8.48 37.36 33.10
C GLU A 58 9.69 37.51 32.17
N SER A 59 10.83 36.93 32.55
CA SER A 59 12.15 37.18 31.94
C SER A 59 12.70 36.02 31.12
N GLY A 60 11.86 35.02 30.84
CA GLY A 60 12.27 33.77 30.19
C GLY A 60 12.88 32.77 31.17
N ILE A 61 13.32 31.63 30.65
CA ILE A 61 13.99 30.59 31.43
C ILE A 61 15.46 30.50 31.08
N THR A 62 16.28 30.21 32.09
CA THR A 62 17.69 29.85 31.94
C THR A 62 17.83 28.37 32.26
N VAL A 63 18.55 27.65 31.41
CA VAL A 63 18.83 26.23 31.62
C VAL A 63 20.30 26.01 31.85
N TYR A 64 20.62 25.39 32.98
CA TYR A 64 21.97 25.03 33.36
C TYR A 64 22.19 23.53 33.11
N LEU A 65 23.33 23.17 32.54
CA LEU A 65 23.73 21.77 32.33
C LEU A 65 24.92 21.43 33.21
N PHE A 66 24.85 20.29 33.89
CA PHE A 66 25.84 19.80 34.83
C PHE A 66 26.35 18.42 34.43
N LYS A 67 27.65 18.18 34.65
CA LYS A 67 28.30 16.87 34.53
C LYS A 67 29.03 16.57 35.85
N GLY A 68 28.69 15.45 36.50
CA GLY A 68 29.29 15.09 37.79
C GLY A 68 29.17 16.19 38.86
N GLY A 69 28.05 16.91 38.88
CA GLY A 69 27.78 18.01 39.81
C GLY A 69 28.44 19.36 39.44
N LYS A 70 29.26 19.43 38.39
CA LYS A 70 29.88 20.68 37.92
C LYS A 70 29.07 21.28 36.78
N LYS A 71 28.71 22.57 36.87
CA LYS A 71 28.09 23.33 35.77
C LYS A 71 29.06 23.40 34.59
N ILE A 72 28.62 22.95 33.41
CA ILE A 72 29.42 22.95 32.18
C ILE A 72 28.89 23.91 31.11
N LYS A 73 27.58 24.16 31.08
CA LYS A 73 26.94 25.07 30.12
C LYS A 73 25.74 25.77 30.75
N GLU A 74 25.37 26.89 30.16
CA GLU A 74 24.23 27.73 30.53
C GLU A 74 23.65 28.30 29.25
N VAL A 75 22.33 28.21 29.07
CA VAL A 75 21.62 28.68 27.89
C VAL A 75 20.33 29.37 28.31
N SER A 76 20.10 30.59 27.84
CA SER A 76 18.79 31.24 27.91
C SER A 76 17.88 30.63 26.84
N ALA A 77 16.74 30.06 27.23
CA ALA A 77 15.84 29.44 26.27
C ALA A 77 15.05 30.49 25.48
N GLY A 78 14.91 30.26 24.18
CA GLY A 78 14.05 31.07 23.33
C GLY A 78 12.58 30.75 23.62
N LYS A 79 11.78 31.76 23.94
CA LYS A 79 10.33 31.61 24.06
C LYS A 79 9.74 31.46 22.66
N LEU A 80 9.07 30.33 22.41
CA LEU A 80 8.46 30.01 21.12
C LEU A 80 7.05 30.59 21.01
N ASN A 81 6.21 30.36 22.02
CA ASN A 81 4.83 30.85 22.04
C ASN A 81 4.32 31.03 23.48
N SER A 82 3.18 31.70 23.61
CA SER A 82 2.35 31.69 24.82
C SER A 82 0.89 31.57 24.43
N GLU A 83 0.14 30.84 25.22
CA GLU A 83 -1.32 30.73 25.10
C GLU A 83 -1.95 30.71 26.49
N THR A 84 -3.21 31.12 26.57
CA THR A 84 -4.02 31.00 27.78
C THR A 84 -5.15 30.04 27.47
N ASP A 85 -5.30 28.97 28.25
CA ASP A 85 -6.41 28.04 28.03
C ASP A 85 -7.75 28.57 28.57
N ALA A 86 -8.82 27.81 28.36
CA ALA A 86 -10.18 28.21 28.72
C ALA A 86 -10.35 28.44 30.23
N ASP A 87 -9.49 27.86 31.06
CA ASP A 87 -9.50 27.99 32.51
C ASP A 87 -8.66 29.18 33.00
N GLY A 88 -8.06 29.94 32.07
CA GLY A 88 -7.21 31.08 32.38
C GLY A 88 -5.76 30.72 32.72
N ILE A 89 -5.34 29.47 32.50
CA ILE A 89 -3.98 29.01 32.78
C ILE A 89 -3.08 29.45 31.64
N ASN A 90 -2.02 30.19 31.97
CA ASN A 90 -1.03 30.62 31.00
C ASN A 90 -0.03 29.50 30.75
N LYS A 91 0.16 29.13 29.49
CA LYS A 91 1.15 28.18 29.00
C LYS A 91 2.18 28.91 28.16
N SER A 92 3.45 28.79 28.49
CA SER A 92 4.56 29.34 27.70
C SER A 92 5.48 28.20 27.25
N THR A 93 5.74 28.11 25.95
CA THR A 93 6.64 27.09 25.40
C THR A 93 8.00 27.71 25.12
N TYR A 94 9.05 27.00 25.52
CA TYR A 94 10.44 27.39 25.35
C TYR A 94 11.21 26.28 24.66
N SER A 95 12.22 26.65 23.88
CA SER A 95 13.18 25.71 23.32
C SER A 95 14.60 26.14 23.61
N PHE A 96 15.44 25.16 23.93
CA PHE A 96 16.86 25.35 24.18
C PHE A 96 17.63 24.11 23.74
N TYR A 97 18.92 24.29 23.50
CA TYR A 97 19.79 23.19 23.14
C TYR A 97 21.20 23.37 23.67
N PHE A 98 21.87 22.24 23.87
CA PHE A 98 23.27 22.13 24.20
C PHE A 98 23.96 21.33 23.12
N ASP A 99 24.92 21.92 22.42
CA ASP A 99 25.79 21.21 21.47
C ASP A 99 27.12 20.77 22.12
N SER A 100 28.03 20.21 21.33
CA SER A 100 29.42 19.91 21.73
C SER A 100 29.53 19.09 23.03
N LEU A 101 28.55 18.24 23.31
CA LEU A 101 28.52 17.40 24.50
C LEU A 101 29.42 16.18 24.31
N GLU A 102 29.87 15.61 25.43
CA GLU A 102 30.53 14.32 25.43
C GLU A 102 29.52 13.21 25.18
N LYS A 103 29.96 12.20 24.43
CA LYS A 103 29.16 11.02 24.09
C LYS A 103 28.98 10.13 25.31
N ASP A 104 27.93 9.31 25.32
CA ASP A 104 27.64 8.35 26.39
C ASP A 104 27.74 8.95 27.79
N THR A 105 27.25 10.18 27.95
CA THR A 105 27.44 10.96 29.18
C THR A 105 26.09 11.36 29.74
N VAL A 106 25.89 11.01 31.01
CA VAL A 106 24.74 11.47 31.80
C VAL A 106 25.00 12.90 32.28
N TYR A 107 24.10 13.79 31.92
CA TYR A 107 24.03 15.16 32.40
C TYR A 107 22.85 15.33 33.36
N THR A 108 22.96 16.31 34.24
CA THR A 108 21.80 16.86 34.96
C THR A 108 21.51 18.23 34.38
N TYR A 109 20.28 18.50 33.98
CA TYR A 109 19.87 19.85 33.62
C TYR A 109 18.96 20.44 34.69
N GLN A 110 19.07 21.75 34.89
CA GLN A 110 18.22 22.54 35.78
C GLN A 110 17.57 23.66 34.98
N ILE A 111 16.24 23.69 34.97
CA ILE A 111 15.45 24.77 34.37
C ILE A 111 15.09 25.74 35.49
N VAL A 112 15.53 26.99 35.33
CA VAL A 112 15.29 28.08 36.27
C VAL A 112 14.51 29.17 35.56
N GLY A 113 13.46 29.65 36.20
CA GLY A 113 12.68 30.80 35.73
C GLY A 113 12.73 31.91 36.78
N SER A 114 12.56 33.15 36.33
CA SER A 114 12.49 34.31 37.22
C SER A 114 11.10 34.95 37.21
N GLN A 115 10.57 35.17 38.40
CA GLN A 115 9.27 35.80 38.65
C GLN A 115 9.45 36.85 39.75
N GLY A 116 9.13 38.12 39.46
CA GLY A 116 9.33 39.23 40.42
C GLY A 116 10.79 39.41 40.85
N GLY A 117 11.76 39.08 39.98
CA GLY A 117 13.20 39.16 40.27
C GLY A 117 13.74 38.04 41.17
N ILE A 118 12.93 37.04 41.53
CA ILE A 118 13.35 35.87 42.29
C ILE A 118 13.49 34.69 41.32
N GLU A 119 14.63 34.00 41.37
CA GLU A 119 14.87 32.78 40.60
C GLU A 119 14.29 31.55 41.31
N TYR A 120 13.54 30.75 40.55
CA TYR A 120 12.92 29.51 40.99
C TYR A 120 13.49 28.33 40.20
N LEU A 121 13.87 27.26 40.91
CA LEU A 121 14.17 25.99 40.28
C LEU A 121 12.83 25.33 39.89
N ILE A 122 12.57 25.25 38.60
CA ILE A 122 11.33 24.70 38.05
C ILE A 122 11.48 23.18 37.88
N LYS A 123 12.61 22.75 37.32
CA LYS A 123 12.88 21.33 37.09
C LYS A 123 14.35 21.02 37.24
N GLU A 124 14.62 19.90 37.90
CA GLU A 124 15.89 19.20 37.79
C GLU A 124 15.62 17.80 37.25
N ALA A 125 16.38 17.38 36.23
CA ALA A 125 16.30 16.02 35.71
C ALA A 125 17.63 15.59 35.08
N LYS A 126 17.78 14.27 34.93
CA LYS A 126 18.91 13.67 34.24
C LYS A 126 18.56 13.40 32.78
N ILE A 127 19.53 13.60 31.92
CA ILE A 127 19.43 13.34 30.48
C ILE A 127 20.79 12.82 30.00
N SER A 128 20.81 11.90 29.04
CA SER A 128 22.07 11.32 28.56
C SER A 128 22.21 11.56 27.08
N THR A 129 23.42 11.90 26.63
CA THR A 129 23.76 11.80 25.21
C THR A 129 23.77 10.34 24.76
N LEU A 130 23.74 10.13 23.44
CA LEU A 130 23.70 8.79 22.88
C LEU A 130 24.99 8.00 23.15
N PRO A 131 24.92 6.66 23.22
CA PRO A 131 26.08 5.80 23.36
C PRO A 131 27.14 6.11 22.30
N SER A 132 28.42 6.03 22.66
CA SER A 132 29.50 6.21 21.69
C SER A 132 29.45 5.13 20.61
N GLY A 133 29.58 5.52 19.34
CA GLY A 133 29.47 4.62 18.20
C GLY A 133 28.14 4.80 17.46
N GLY A 134 28.10 4.36 16.22
CA GLY A 134 26.96 4.51 15.31
C GLY A 134 26.96 5.80 14.50
N GLU A 135 27.93 6.70 14.67
CA GLU A 135 28.03 7.91 13.84
C GLU A 135 28.74 7.65 12.50
N PHE A 136 29.56 6.60 12.47
CA PHE A 136 30.36 6.23 11.32
C PHE A 136 30.30 4.71 11.12
N GLU A 137 30.28 4.28 9.85
CA GLU A 137 30.34 2.85 9.51
C GLU A 137 31.59 2.16 10.09
N SER A 138 32.70 2.87 10.28
CA SER A 138 33.93 2.34 10.89
C SER A 138 33.83 2.10 12.39
N LYS A 139 32.80 2.64 13.05
CA LYS A 139 32.52 2.49 14.48
C LYS A 139 31.02 2.30 14.70
N PRO A 140 30.40 1.21 14.22
CA PRO A 140 28.97 1.00 14.31
C PRO A 140 28.55 0.66 15.75
N LEU A 141 27.26 0.84 16.06
CA LEU A 141 26.64 0.25 17.25
C LEU A 141 26.51 -1.26 17.04
N LEU A 142 26.95 -2.03 18.01
CA LEU A 142 26.97 -3.49 17.96
C LEU A 142 25.66 -4.04 18.51
N ILE A 143 24.94 -4.81 17.70
CA ILE A 143 23.69 -5.48 18.08
C ILE A 143 24.02 -6.93 18.44
N LYS A 144 23.83 -7.29 19.71
CA LYS A 144 24.17 -8.61 20.24
C LYS A 144 22.96 -9.41 20.69
N THR A 145 21.86 -8.73 20.99
CA THR A 145 20.64 -9.30 21.55
C THR A 145 19.39 -8.78 20.83
N ALA A 146 18.25 -9.44 21.06
CA ALA A 146 16.95 -8.97 20.57
C ALA A 146 16.59 -7.58 21.13
N GLU A 147 16.95 -7.30 22.38
CA GLU A 147 16.71 -5.99 23.00
C GLU A 147 17.53 -4.88 22.32
N ASP A 148 18.80 -5.15 21.99
CA ASP A 148 19.62 -4.20 21.22
C ASP A 148 18.97 -3.90 19.86
N PHE A 149 18.46 -4.92 19.18
CA PHE A 149 17.80 -4.76 17.88
C PHE A 149 16.52 -3.91 17.99
N LEU A 150 15.69 -4.17 19.00
CA LEU A 150 14.48 -3.36 19.25
C LEU A 150 14.81 -1.92 19.65
N ASN A 151 16.00 -1.68 20.20
CA ASN A 151 16.48 -0.34 20.57
C ASN A 151 16.95 0.50 19.37
N ILE A 152 17.01 -0.06 18.15
CA ILE A 152 17.30 0.69 16.92
C ILE A 152 16.34 1.88 16.74
N LYS A 153 15.10 1.76 17.21
CA LYS A 153 14.10 2.84 17.17
C LYS A 153 14.51 4.12 17.89
N LYS A 154 15.42 4.01 18.86
CA LYS A 154 15.94 5.17 19.59
C LYS A 154 16.88 5.99 18.70
N LEU A 155 17.51 5.34 17.71
CA LEU A 155 18.50 5.93 16.81
C LEU A 155 18.34 5.46 15.37
N PRO A 156 17.23 5.80 14.70
CA PRO A 156 16.94 5.28 13.37
C PRO A 156 17.87 5.80 12.26
N GLY A 157 18.91 6.58 12.59
CA GLY A 157 19.96 7.07 11.68
C GLY A 157 21.38 6.64 11.98
N ALA A 158 21.60 5.73 12.92
CA ALA A 158 22.94 5.25 13.25
C ALA A 158 23.44 4.16 12.28
N PHE A 159 24.74 3.89 12.34
CA PHE A 159 25.35 2.70 11.73
C PHE A 159 25.30 1.54 12.71
N TYR A 160 24.74 0.42 12.31
CA TYR A 160 24.59 -0.79 13.11
C TYR A 160 25.33 -1.96 12.49
N LYS A 161 25.86 -2.84 13.35
CA LYS A 161 26.44 -4.12 12.96
C LYS A 161 25.94 -5.23 13.85
N ILE A 162 25.41 -6.29 13.25
CA ILE A 162 24.96 -7.48 13.97
C ILE A 162 26.17 -8.35 14.30
N GLU A 163 26.40 -8.64 15.59
CA GLU A 163 27.54 -9.47 16.03
C GLU A 163 27.17 -10.93 16.23
N ASN A 164 25.95 -11.20 16.67
CA ASN A 164 25.43 -12.54 16.93
C ASN A 164 24.17 -12.80 16.10
N ASP A 165 23.84 -14.06 15.89
CA ASP A 165 22.48 -14.39 15.46
C ASP A 165 21.50 -13.95 16.56
N ILE A 166 20.40 -13.33 16.14
CA ILE A 166 19.39 -12.77 17.02
C ILE A 166 18.13 -13.64 16.94
N ASP A 167 17.82 -14.34 18.02
CA ASP A 167 16.60 -15.15 18.17
C ASP A 167 15.62 -14.41 19.07
N PHE A 168 14.42 -14.14 18.56
CA PHE A 168 13.35 -13.48 19.29
C PHE A 168 12.47 -14.44 20.10
N GLY A 169 12.73 -15.75 20.08
CA GLY A 169 12.03 -16.73 20.91
C GLY A 169 10.54 -16.87 20.62
N GLY A 170 10.10 -16.52 19.41
CA GLY A 170 8.71 -16.51 18.99
C GLY A 170 7.93 -15.25 19.38
N GLN A 171 8.62 -14.21 19.87
CA GLN A 171 7.98 -12.97 20.30
C GLN A 171 7.23 -12.27 19.16
N GLU A 172 6.11 -11.65 19.50
CA GLU A 172 5.47 -10.68 18.63
C GLU A 172 6.24 -9.36 18.70
N ILE A 173 6.57 -8.81 17.53
CA ILE A 173 7.19 -7.49 17.41
C ILE A 173 6.33 -6.61 16.50
N THR A 174 6.35 -5.32 16.80
CA THR A 174 5.79 -4.28 15.94
C THR A 174 6.90 -3.61 15.16
N GLN A 175 6.52 -2.75 14.22
CA GLN A 175 7.43 -1.84 13.54
C GLN A 175 8.38 -1.13 14.51
N ILE A 176 9.67 -1.07 14.14
CA ILE A 176 10.72 -0.44 14.93
C ILE A 176 10.60 1.08 14.84
N THR A 177 10.51 1.61 13.63
CA THR A 177 10.40 3.05 13.37
C THR A 177 9.54 3.31 12.14
N LYS A 178 8.92 4.49 12.07
CA LYS A 178 8.22 4.96 10.88
C LYS A 178 9.17 5.32 9.76
N ASP A 179 10.23 6.07 10.11
CA ASP A 179 11.24 6.54 9.18
C ASP A 179 12.58 5.93 9.58
N PHE A 180 13.24 5.25 8.65
CA PHE A 180 14.51 4.57 8.86
C PHE A 180 15.57 5.11 7.90
N TYR A 181 16.65 5.65 8.46
CA TYR A 181 17.73 6.31 7.74
C TYR A 181 19.11 5.79 8.17
N ALA A 182 19.12 4.61 8.78
CA ALA A 182 20.28 3.93 9.31
C ALA A 182 20.86 2.94 8.29
N LEU A 183 22.08 2.49 8.57
CA LEU A 183 22.70 1.36 7.89
C LEU A 183 22.75 0.18 8.85
N VAL A 184 22.20 -0.96 8.45
CA VAL A 184 22.34 -2.24 9.18
C VAL A 184 23.23 -3.17 8.38
N ASP A 185 24.45 -3.40 8.88
CA ASP A 185 25.29 -4.49 8.39
C ASP A 185 24.98 -5.76 9.20
N GLY A 186 24.29 -6.68 8.56
CA GLY A 186 23.99 -7.99 9.10
C GLY A 186 25.22 -8.84 9.36
N ASN A 187 26.39 -8.53 8.75
CA ASN A 187 27.63 -9.26 8.97
C ASN A 187 27.47 -10.80 8.81
N ASN A 188 26.63 -11.20 7.85
CA ASN A 188 26.22 -12.58 7.56
C ASN A 188 25.56 -13.29 8.76
N LYS A 189 24.87 -12.54 9.62
CA LYS A 189 24.09 -13.05 10.74
C LYS A 189 22.62 -13.21 10.39
N THR A 190 21.92 -13.90 11.28
CA THR A 190 20.50 -14.21 11.15
C THR A 190 19.69 -13.47 12.20
N ILE A 191 18.52 -12.95 11.80
CA ILE A 191 17.47 -12.49 12.70
C ILE A 191 16.29 -13.45 12.54
N SER A 192 15.82 -14.03 13.63
CA SER A 192 14.90 -15.16 13.54
C SER A 192 13.79 -15.20 14.57
N ASN A 193 12.78 -16.01 14.25
CA ASN A 193 11.78 -16.51 15.19
C ASN A 193 10.97 -15.40 15.87
N PHE A 194 10.32 -14.56 15.07
CA PHE A 194 9.35 -13.57 15.55
C PHE A 194 8.09 -13.54 14.69
N THR A 195 7.03 -12.94 15.25
CA THR A 195 5.83 -12.59 14.50
C THR A 195 5.78 -11.07 14.32
N LEU A 196 5.83 -10.59 13.08
CA LEU A 196 5.58 -9.19 12.76
C LEU A 196 4.09 -8.97 12.58
N LYS A 197 3.53 -8.08 13.39
CA LYS A 197 2.12 -7.71 13.32
C LYS A 197 1.91 -6.47 12.45
N ILE A 198 1.10 -6.64 11.41
CA ILE A 198 0.62 -5.57 10.54
C ILE A 198 -0.72 -5.05 11.08
N ASN A 199 -0.82 -3.75 11.29
CA ASN A 199 -2.02 -3.06 11.79
C ASN A 199 -2.11 -1.65 11.17
N SER A 200 -2.92 -0.75 11.71
CA SER A 200 -3.08 0.62 11.20
C SER A 200 -1.86 1.53 11.40
N GLU A 201 -0.92 1.15 12.26
CA GLU A 201 0.28 1.93 12.60
C GLU A 201 1.58 1.24 12.15
N SER A 202 1.54 -0.08 11.95
CA SER A 202 2.66 -0.95 11.64
C SER A 202 2.44 -1.63 10.31
N ASN A 203 3.33 -1.39 9.36
CA ASN A 203 3.23 -1.94 8.00
C ASN A 203 4.50 -2.67 7.54
N SER A 204 5.57 -2.60 8.33
CA SER A 204 6.85 -3.26 8.09
C SER A 204 7.76 -3.21 9.31
N LEU A 205 8.95 -3.82 9.25
CA LEU A 205 9.92 -3.74 10.34
C LEU A 205 10.57 -2.35 10.47
N PHE A 206 10.96 -1.73 9.36
CA PHE A 206 11.68 -0.45 9.32
C PHE A 206 10.91 0.71 8.68
N GLY A 207 9.62 0.56 8.38
CA GLY A 207 8.81 1.63 7.79
C GLY A 207 9.35 2.10 6.43
N GLU A 208 9.44 3.41 6.25
CA GLU A 208 10.04 4.05 5.09
C GLU A 208 11.56 4.09 5.23
N ILE A 209 12.25 3.36 4.36
CA ILE A 209 13.70 3.27 4.35
C ILE A 209 14.25 4.33 3.39
N SER A 210 14.83 5.38 3.95
CA SER A 210 15.40 6.49 3.19
C SER A 210 16.88 6.69 3.45
N ASN A 211 17.55 7.38 2.53
CA ASN A 211 18.94 7.78 2.72
C ASN A 211 19.06 9.30 3.02
N ASN A 212 18.00 9.90 3.58
CA ASN A 212 17.97 11.33 3.83
C ASN A 212 18.65 11.67 5.17
N LEU A 213 19.97 11.45 5.24
CA LEU A 213 20.81 12.03 6.30
C LEU A 213 20.98 13.52 6.01
N ALA A 214 19.94 14.30 6.33
CA ALA A 214 19.77 15.70 5.94
C ALA A 214 20.80 16.71 6.52
N SER A 215 21.99 16.28 6.97
CA SER A 215 22.90 17.16 7.72
C SER A 215 24.41 16.92 7.61
N GLN A 216 24.90 16.05 6.73
CA GLN A 216 26.35 15.84 6.56
C GLN A 216 26.76 16.15 5.12
N GLU A 217 26.95 17.43 4.86
CA GLU A 217 27.48 17.94 3.60
C GLU A 217 28.84 17.33 3.25
N THR A 218 29.04 17.21 1.94
CA THR A 218 30.30 17.05 1.21
C THR A 218 30.84 15.63 1.03
N THR A 219 30.74 15.22 -0.24
CA THR A 219 31.47 14.15 -0.95
C THR A 219 30.99 12.71 -0.77
N ALA A 220 29.93 12.40 -1.52
CA ALA A 220 29.72 11.15 -2.27
C ALA A 220 30.16 9.86 -1.56
N LYS A 221 29.32 9.32 -0.69
CA LYS A 221 29.38 7.90 -0.34
C LYS A 221 28.13 7.18 -0.80
N LYS A 222 28.35 5.93 -1.24
CA LYS A 222 27.29 4.97 -1.56
C LYS A 222 26.69 4.52 -0.23
N TYR A 223 25.38 4.58 -0.08
CA TYR A 223 24.75 4.22 1.19
C TYR A 223 23.87 2.98 1.01
N TYR A 224 24.08 2.01 1.90
CA TYR A 224 23.28 0.80 2.05
C TYR A 224 22.36 1.03 3.24
N ALA A 225 21.09 0.68 3.12
CA ALA A 225 20.20 0.69 4.27
C ALA A 225 20.32 -0.62 5.04
N ILE A 226 20.35 -1.76 4.34
CA ILE A 226 20.45 -3.09 4.95
C ILE A 226 21.34 -3.97 4.07
N LYS A 227 22.32 -4.64 4.65
CA LYS A 227 23.18 -5.57 3.91
C LYS A 227 23.57 -6.83 4.69
N ASN A 228 23.92 -7.89 3.97
CA ASN A 228 24.55 -9.11 4.52
C ASN A 228 23.75 -9.75 5.67
N LEU A 229 22.44 -9.90 5.51
CA LEU A 229 21.53 -10.27 6.60
C LEU A 229 20.55 -11.36 6.17
N THR A 230 20.32 -12.34 7.05
CA THR A 230 19.29 -13.36 6.84
C THR A 230 18.14 -13.13 7.81
N PHE A 231 16.91 -13.15 7.31
CA PHE A 231 15.68 -13.20 8.11
C PHE A 231 15.11 -14.61 8.02
N LYS A 232 14.83 -15.24 9.17
CA LYS A 232 14.48 -16.66 9.21
C LYS A 232 13.35 -17.01 10.19
N ASP A 233 12.47 -17.93 9.82
CA ASP A 233 11.42 -18.46 10.71
C ASP A 233 10.47 -17.35 11.22
N ILE A 234 10.05 -16.45 10.32
CA ILE A 234 9.21 -15.28 10.66
C ILE A 234 7.79 -15.46 10.15
N LYS A 235 6.83 -15.01 10.96
CA LYS A 235 5.42 -14.90 10.56
C LYS A 235 5.06 -13.42 10.40
N VAL A 236 4.42 -13.07 9.30
CA VAL A 236 3.88 -11.72 9.08
C VAL A 236 2.36 -11.84 9.02
N VAL A 237 1.67 -11.24 9.99
CA VAL A 237 0.23 -11.43 10.18
C VAL A 237 -0.50 -10.11 10.33
N SER A 238 -1.77 -10.06 9.94
CA SER A 238 -2.66 -8.94 10.28
C SER A 238 -3.88 -9.42 11.06
N ASP A 239 -4.30 -8.60 12.03
CA ASP A 239 -5.53 -8.84 12.79
C ASP A 239 -6.73 -8.36 11.99
N GLY A 240 -7.22 -9.23 11.09
CA GLY A 240 -8.28 -8.84 10.17
C GLY A 240 -7.77 -7.94 9.04
N TYR A 241 -8.72 -7.28 8.37
CA TYR A 241 -8.43 -6.39 7.25
C TYR A 241 -7.86 -5.06 7.75
N VAL A 242 -6.66 -4.72 7.26
CA VAL A 242 -5.99 -3.46 7.60
C VAL A 242 -5.97 -2.50 6.42
N ASN A 243 -6.18 -1.21 6.70
CA ASN A 243 -6.13 -0.14 5.69
C ASN A 243 -4.71 0.41 5.58
N GLN A 244 -3.82 -0.41 5.03
CA GLN A 244 -2.43 -0.04 4.74
C GLN A 244 -2.21 0.04 3.25
N LYS A 245 -1.56 1.11 2.81
CA LYS A 245 -1.22 1.31 1.40
C LYS A 245 0.01 0.51 0.99
N GLU A 246 0.91 0.24 1.91
CA GLU A 246 2.23 -0.31 1.61
C GLU A 246 2.63 -1.27 2.72
N VAL A 247 2.75 -2.57 2.40
CA VAL A 247 3.12 -3.61 3.38
C VAL A 247 4.29 -4.44 2.86
N GLY A 248 5.29 -4.63 3.71
CA GLY A 248 6.39 -5.58 3.47
C GLY A 248 7.14 -5.96 4.74
N LEU A 249 7.94 -7.02 4.70
CA LEU A 249 8.66 -7.46 5.92
C LEU A 249 9.69 -6.43 6.36
N ILE A 250 10.55 -5.99 5.43
CA ILE A 250 11.67 -5.11 5.77
C ILE A 250 11.22 -3.65 5.80
N GLY A 251 10.49 -3.19 4.79
CA GLY A 251 10.07 -1.79 4.67
C GLY A 251 8.80 -1.62 3.84
N SER A 252 8.04 -0.56 4.11
CA SER A 252 6.92 -0.15 3.29
C SER A 252 7.39 0.52 2.00
N SER A 253 8.43 1.35 2.09
CA SER A 253 9.09 2.00 0.96
C SER A 253 10.60 1.86 1.06
N LEU A 254 11.28 1.70 -0.08
CA LEU A 254 12.73 1.88 -0.21
C LEU A 254 12.96 3.08 -1.12
N GLU A 255 13.36 4.21 -0.54
CA GLU A 255 13.48 5.48 -1.26
C GLU A 255 14.64 5.50 -2.25
N ASN A 256 14.64 6.52 -3.11
CA ASN A 256 15.71 6.76 -4.08
C ASN A 256 17.09 6.76 -3.40
N ASN A 257 18.05 6.08 -4.02
CA ASN A 257 19.43 5.87 -3.54
C ASN A 257 19.61 4.94 -2.34
N ALA A 258 18.55 4.52 -1.65
CA ALA A 258 18.65 3.50 -0.62
C ALA A 258 18.89 2.12 -1.26
N LYS A 259 19.57 1.23 -0.53
CA LYS A 259 19.95 -0.09 -1.06
C LYS A 259 19.73 -1.22 -0.06
N ILE A 260 19.29 -2.35 -0.58
CA ILE A 260 19.26 -3.64 0.12
C ILE A 260 20.14 -4.61 -0.65
N GLU A 261 21.15 -5.19 0.01
CA GLU A 261 22.15 -6.03 -0.66
C GLU A 261 22.47 -7.30 0.13
N ASN A 262 22.57 -8.45 -0.54
CA ASN A 262 22.96 -9.72 0.10
C ASN A 262 22.02 -10.07 1.26
N VAL A 263 20.71 -10.00 1.00
CA VAL A 263 19.67 -10.28 2.00
C VAL A 263 18.93 -11.56 1.61
N SER A 264 18.72 -12.43 2.59
CA SER A 264 18.01 -13.69 2.42
C SER A 264 16.78 -13.76 3.33
N LEU A 265 15.68 -14.28 2.78
CA LEU A 265 14.46 -14.61 3.52
C LEU A 265 14.29 -16.14 3.53
N GLU A 266 14.27 -16.77 4.71
CA GLU A 266 14.16 -18.23 4.85
C GLU A 266 12.96 -18.62 5.72
N ASN A 267 12.12 -19.53 5.23
CA ASN A 267 10.96 -20.05 5.98
C ASN A 267 10.05 -18.93 6.54
N ILE A 268 9.62 -18.02 5.66
CA ILE A 268 8.76 -16.90 6.03
C ILE A 268 7.32 -17.22 5.63
N THR A 269 6.36 -16.96 6.52
CA THR A 269 4.93 -17.12 6.23
C THR A 269 4.18 -15.80 6.39
N TYR A 270 3.49 -15.37 5.34
CA TYR A 270 2.59 -14.22 5.39
C TYR A 270 1.14 -14.70 5.44
N THR A 271 0.35 -14.10 6.31
CA THR A 271 -1.11 -14.21 6.36
C THR A 271 -1.65 -12.80 6.61
N VAL A 272 -1.77 -12.04 5.53
CA VAL A 272 -2.08 -10.61 5.59
C VAL A 272 -3.40 -10.37 4.88
N LYS A 273 -4.30 -9.64 5.53
CA LYS A 273 -5.59 -9.21 4.97
C LYS A 273 -5.57 -7.70 4.80
N LEU A 274 -5.71 -7.22 3.57
CA LEU A 274 -5.61 -5.81 3.20
C LEU A 274 -6.95 -5.30 2.69
N HIS A 275 -7.30 -4.08 3.11
CA HIS A 275 -8.45 -3.34 2.62
C HIS A 275 -8.02 -1.89 2.42
N GLY A 276 -7.53 -1.57 1.22
CA GLY A 276 -7.14 -0.21 0.87
C GLY A 276 -8.32 0.62 0.39
N SER A 277 -8.38 1.88 0.82
CA SER A 277 -9.21 2.92 0.21
C SER A 277 -8.50 3.66 -0.95
N SER A 278 -7.34 3.15 -1.37
CA SER A 278 -6.54 3.65 -2.48
C SER A 278 -5.64 2.51 -2.99
N GLU A 279 -4.79 2.82 -3.98
CA GLU A 279 -3.76 1.88 -4.43
C GLU A 279 -3.02 1.26 -3.24
N THR A 280 -2.94 -0.07 -3.24
CA THR A 280 -2.30 -0.88 -2.22
C THR A 280 -1.17 -1.69 -2.84
N LYS A 281 -0.01 -1.66 -2.19
CA LYS A 281 1.22 -2.32 -2.60
C LYS A 281 1.62 -3.33 -1.53
N PHE A 282 1.94 -4.55 -1.96
CA PHE A 282 2.44 -5.60 -1.09
C PHE A 282 3.70 -6.21 -1.67
N GLY A 283 4.76 -6.25 -0.87
CA GLY A 283 5.99 -6.96 -1.21
C GLY A 283 6.41 -7.87 -0.07
N GLY A 284 6.84 -9.10 -0.35
CA GLY A 284 7.42 -9.92 0.71
C GLY A 284 8.64 -9.23 1.35
N LEU A 285 9.47 -8.52 0.58
CA LEU A 285 10.59 -7.75 1.12
C LEU A 285 10.22 -6.27 1.36
N ILE A 286 9.86 -5.57 0.29
CA ILE A 286 9.59 -4.11 0.27
C ILE A 286 8.33 -3.83 -0.52
N ALA A 287 7.37 -3.08 0.01
CA ALA A 287 6.13 -2.82 -0.74
C ALA A 287 6.34 -1.92 -1.98
N ASN A 288 7.00 -0.78 -1.78
CA ASN A 288 7.24 0.26 -2.79
C ASN A 288 8.75 0.48 -2.98
N ASN A 289 9.33 -0.09 -4.04
CA ASN A 289 10.76 0.06 -4.33
C ASN A 289 11.02 1.24 -5.27
N LEU A 290 11.68 2.28 -4.75
CA LEU A 290 12.29 3.38 -5.50
C LEU A 290 13.83 3.28 -5.52
N GLY A 291 14.40 2.42 -4.67
CA GLY A 291 15.82 2.19 -4.48
C GLY A 291 16.37 0.97 -5.21
N HIS A 292 17.47 0.41 -4.69
CA HIS A 292 18.19 -0.68 -5.36
C HIS A 292 18.20 -1.95 -4.49
N MET A 293 17.76 -3.06 -5.07
CA MET A 293 17.83 -4.38 -4.46
C MET A 293 18.80 -5.25 -5.26
N THR A 294 19.76 -5.90 -4.59
CA THR A 294 20.77 -6.73 -5.26
C THR A 294 21.11 -7.97 -4.44
N ASN A 295 21.27 -9.12 -5.10
CA ASN A 295 21.59 -10.40 -4.44
C ASN A 295 20.56 -10.73 -3.34
N ILE A 296 19.30 -10.79 -3.73
CA ILE A 296 18.18 -11.11 -2.84
C ILE A 296 17.79 -12.57 -3.04
N THR A 297 17.69 -13.33 -1.96
CA THR A 297 17.27 -14.74 -2.01
C THR A 297 16.03 -14.97 -1.15
N LEU A 298 15.03 -15.65 -1.69
CA LEU A 298 13.82 -16.05 -0.97
C LEU A 298 13.70 -17.57 -1.06
N LYS A 299 13.72 -18.23 0.10
CA LYS A 299 13.66 -19.69 0.23
C LYS A 299 12.56 -20.09 1.22
N ASP A 300 11.68 -20.95 0.75
CA ASP A 300 10.52 -21.46 1.50
C ASP A 300 9.62 -20.31 2.02
N VAL A 301 9.46 -19.28 1.19
CA VAL A 301 8.61 -18.13 1.51
C VAL A 301 7.18 -18.40 1.01
N ASN A 302 6.20 -18.30 1.91
CA ASN A 302 4.80 -18.58 1.60
C ASN A 302 3.95 -17.35 1.91
N ILE A 303 3.38 -16.74 0.88
CA ILE A 303 2.55 -15.53 0.99
C ILE A 303 1.09 -15.90 0.82
N ASN A 304 0.26 -15.61 1.83
CA ASN A 304 -1.19 -15.68 1.74
C ASN A 304 -1.77 -14.29 1.94
N LEU A 305 -2.25 -13.70 0.85
CA LEU A 305 -2.69 -12.31 0.78
C LEU A 305 -4.18 -12.27 0.48
N TYR A 306 -4.96 -11.73 1.42
CA TYR A 306 -6.41 -11.60 1.29
C TYR A 306 -6.73 -10.14 1.02
N ASN A 307 -7.17 -9.83 -0.19
CA ASN A 307 -7.53 -8.47 -0.57
C ASN A 307 -9.04 -8.30 -0.57
N ALA A 308 -9.51 -7.26 0.11
CA ALA A 308 -10.87 -6.73 -0.02
C ALA A 308 -10.87 -5.29 -0.53
N SER A 309 -9.71 -4.78 -0.98
CA SER A 309 -9.60 -3.42 -1.52
C SER A 309 -10.37 -3.27 -2.81
N HIS A 310 -11.02 -2.11 -2.93
CA HIS A 310 -11.69 -1.72 -4.15
C HIS A 310 -10.75 -1.13 -5.20
N TYR A 311 -9.49 -0.87 -4.88
CA TYR A 311 -8.57 -0.08 -5.70
C TYR A 311 -7.44 -0.91 -6.32
N ASN A 312 -6.57 -0.25 -7.08
CA ASN A 312 -5.36 -0.85 -7.64
C ASN A 312 -4.61 -1.66 -6.59
N PHE A 313 -4.28 -2.90 -6.94
CA PHE A 313 -3.59 -3.80 -6.04
C PHE A 313 -2.34 -4.37 -6.70
N LEU A 314 -1.18 -4.01 -6.18
CA LEU A 314 0.12 -4.38 -6.74
C LEU A 314 0.84 -5.30 -5.74
N ALA A 315 0.98 -6.58 -6.07
CA ALA A 315 1.56 -7.56 -5.16
C ALA A 315 2.63 -8.43 -5.80
N GLY A 316 3.75 -8.58 -5.09
CA GLY A 316 4.82 -9.48 -5.47
C GLY A 316 5.47 -10.15 -4.27
N GLY A 317 6.18 -11.25 -4.52
CA GLY A 317 6.94 -11.93 -3.48
C GLY A 317 8.14 -11.14 -2.98
N VAL A 318 8.66 -10.21 -3.79
CA VAL A 318 9.77 -9.32 -3.40
C VAL A 318 9.24 -7.90 -3.23
N SER A 319 8.54 -7.35 -4.23
CA SER A 319 7.92 -6.03 -4.13
C SER A 319 6.51 -5.92 -4.70
N GLY A 320 5.73 -4.95 -4.23
CA GLY A 320 4.46 -4.62 -4.88
C GLY A 320 4.69 -3.80 -6.15
N TYR A 321 5.50 -2.76 -6.01
CA TYR A 321 5.81 -1.79 -7.06
C TYR A 321 7.31 -1.54 -7.16
N ASN A 322 7.86 -1.59 -8.37
CA ASN A 322 9.24 -1.22 -8.66
C ASN A 322 9.25 -0.02 -9.61
N ALA A 323 9.64 1.15 -9.11
CA ALA A 323 9.52 2.41 -9.83
C ALA A 323 10.56 2.59 -10.94
N ASN A 324 10.40 3.67 -11.71
CA ASN A 324 11.23 3.97 -12.88
C ASN A 324 12.74 4.07 -12.60
N LEU A 325 13.15 4.53 -11.42
CA LEU A 325 14.56 4.65 -11.05
C LEU A 325 15.05 3.51 -10.15
N ALA A 326 14.18 2.57 -9.82
CA ALA A 326 14.52 1.48 -8.94
C ALA A 326 15.33 0.41 -9.67
N LYS A 327 16.21 -0.33 -8.99
CA LYS A 327 16.96 -1.45 -9.59
C LYS A 327 16.66 -2.76 -8.87
N MET A 328 16.45 -3.83 -9.63
CA MET A 328 16.50 -5.20 -9.14
C MET A 328 17.55 -5.99 -9.91
N ASN A 329 18.47 -6.62 -9.20
CA ASN A 329 19.55 -7.40 -9.80
C ASN A 329 19.78 -8.68 -8.98
N LYS A 330 19.91 -9.84 -9.62
CA LYS A 330 20.20 -11.09 -8.90
C LYS A 330 19.17 -11.36 -7.80
N VAL A 331 17.91 -11.41 -8.20
CA VAL A 331 16.78 -11.66 -7.27
C VAL A 331 16.26 -13.06 -7.55
N HIS A 332 16.45 -13.95 -6.58
CA HIS A 332 16.14 -15.38 -6.70
C HIS A 332 15.07 -15.78 -5.70
N TYR A 333 13.90 -16.17 -6.21
CA TYR A 333 12.85 -16.81 -5.42
C TYR A 333 12.94 -18.32 -5.62
N GLU A 334 13.74 -18.97 -4.79
CA GLU A 334 14.16 -20.36 -4.96
C GLU A 334 13.07 -21.39 -4.65
N SER A 335 12.20 -21.10 -3.68
CA SER A 335 11.07 -21.96 -3.33
C SER A 335 10.02 -21.16 -2.55
N GLY A 336 8.75 -21.51 -2.75
CA GLY A 336 7.66 -20.83 -2.08
C GLY A 336 6.37 -20.78 -2.87
N ASN A 337 5.40 -20.06 -2.33
CA ASN A 337 4.10 -19.84 -2.96
C ASN A 337 3.66 -18.39 -2.74
N VAL A 338 3.08 -17.78 -3.77
CA VAL A 338 2.33 -16.52 -3.68
C VAL A 338 0.87 -16.84 -3.94
N ASN A 339 0.06 -16.79 -2.88
CA ASN A 339 -1.37 -17.05 -2.91
C ASN A 339 -2.12 -15.73 -2.70
N PHE A 340 -2.86 -15.30 -3.71
CA PHE A 340 -3.68 -14.11 -3.69
C PHE A 340 -5.15 -14.48 -3.68
N TYR A 341 -5.89 -13.99 -2.69
CA TYR A 341 -7.31 -14.24 -2.48
C TYR A 341 -8.05 -12.90 -2.54
N SER A 342 -8.85 -12.67 -3.58
CA SER A 342 -9.70 -11.48 -3.64
C SER A 342 -11.11 -11.81 -3.12
N SER A 343 -11.63 -10.97 -2.21
CA SER A 343 -13.02 -10.99 -1.77
C SER A 343 -13.70 -9.74 -2.31
N ASP A 344 -14.31 -9.91 -3.47
CA ASP A 344 -14.90 -8.85 -4.26
C ASP A 344 -16.31 -8.49 -3.73
N ASN A 345 -16.44 -7.61 -2.73
CA ASN A 345 -17.74 -7.01 -2.40
C ASN A 345 -17.89 -5.71 -3.20
N TYR A 346 -18.25 -5.79 -4.48
CA TYR A 346 -18.35 -4.64 -5.39
C TYR A 346 -19.80 -4.25 -5.67
N LEU A 347 -20.19 -3.03 -5.29
CA LEU A 347 -21.47 -2.41 -5.64
C LEU A 347 -21.33 -1.02 -6.30
N TYR A 348 -20.12 -0.63 -6.74
CA TYR A 348 -19.88 0.69 -7.31
C TYR A 348 -19.21 0.60 -8.70
N ASP A 349 -19.70 1.43 -9.63
CA ASP A 349 -19.74 1.15 -11.08
C ASP A 349 -18.79 2.01 -11.94
N GLU A 350 -17.87 2.80 -11.38
CA GLU A 350 -17.25 3.90 -12.18
C GLU A 350 -15.72 4.02 -12.20
N ASP A 351 -14.95 3.27 -11.40
CA ASP A 351 -13.49 3.44 -11.35
C ASP A 351 -12.71 2.29 -12.01
N TYR A 352 -11.66 2.66 -12.74
CA TYR A 352 -10.75 1.72 -13.39
C TYR A 352 -9.77 1.13 -12.37
N TYR A 353 -9.73 -0.20 -12.28
CA TYR A 353 -8.85 -0.88 -11.32
C TYR A 353 -7.86 -1.82 -12.00
N LEU A 354 -6.60 -1.65 -11.63
CA LEU A 354 -5.48 -2.46 -12.06
C LEU A 354 -5.03 -3.36 -10.92
N ASN A 355 -5.23 -4.66 -11.07
CA ASN A 355 -4.59 -5.63 -10.20
C ASN A 355 -3.39 -6.22 -10.92
N SER A 356 -2.25 -6.25 -10.24
CA SER A 356 -1.01 -6.77 -10.79
C SER A 356 -0.33 -7.64 -9.75
N VAL A 357 -0.37 -8.95 -9.95
CA VAL A 357 0.11 -9.94 -8.98
C VAL A 357 1.12 -10.86 -9.65
N ALA A 358 2.26 -11.06 -9.00
CA ALA A 358 3.28 -11.99 -9.48
C ALA A 358 4.15 -12.57 -8.38
N THR A 359 5.09 -13.45 -8.73
CA THR A 359 6.01 -14.00 -7.73
C THR A 359 7.16 -13.05 -7.37
N ILE A 360 7.63 -12.17 -8.27
CA ILE A 360 8.70 -11.20 -7.96
C ILE A 360 8.13 -9.82 -7.67
N SER A 361 7.53 -9.15 -8.67
CA SER A 361 6.93 -7.84 -8.48
C SER A 361 5.56 -7.71 -9.11
N GLY A 362 4.62 -7.07 -8.41
CA GLY A 362 3.31 -6.74 -9.00
C GLY A 362 3.52 -5.91 -10.26
N GLU A 363 4.26 -4.80 -10.15
CA GLU A 363 4.56 -3.94 -11.29
C GLU A 363 6.03 -3.50 -11.31
N ASN A 364 6.59 -3.35 -12.51
CA ASN A 364 7.97 -2.95 -12.74
C ASN A 364 8.08 -1.87 -13.85
N TYR A 365 8.20 -0.62 -13.43
CA TYR A 365 8.42 0.53 -14.31
C TYR A 365 9.88 0.87 -14.55
N SER A 366 10.82 0.09 -14.00
CA SER A 366 12.23 0.48 -14.01
C SER A 366 12.76 0.74 -15.41
N SER A 367 13.32 1.93 -15.60
CA SER A 367 14.20 2.28 -16.73
C SER A 367 15.61 1.73 -16.57
N TYR A 368 15.98 1.30 -15.36
CA TYR A 368 17.21 0.56 -15.16
C TYR A 368 16.99 -0.92 -15.47
N LYS A 369 18.07 -1.57 -15.93
CA LYS A 369 18.01 -3.00 -16.23
C LYS A 369 17.68 -3.79 -14.97
N THR A 370 16.52 -4.44 -15.01
CA THR A 370 16.15 -5.53 -14.12
C THR A 370 16.75 -6.81 -14.70
N GLU A 371 17.76 -7.35 -14.01
CA GLU A 371 18.63 -8.39 -14.58
C GLU A 371 18.85 -9.58 -13.63
N GLU A 372 19.03 -10.77 -14.20
CA GLU A 372 19.29 -12.01 -13.47
C GLU A 372 18.19 -12.31 -12.43
N ILE A 373 16.95 -12.36 -12.90
CA ILE A 373 15.77 -12.61 -12.05
C ILE A 373 15.32 -14.04 -12.22
N ILE A 374 15.26 -14.81 -11.14
CA ILE A 374 14.89 -16.22 -11.16
C ILE A 374 13.75 -16.44 -10.17
N SER A 375 12.67 -17.09 -10.60
CA SER A 375 11.65 -17.57 -9.67
C SER A 375 11.23 -19.00 -9.96
N LYS A 376 11.16 -19.79 -8.89
CA LYS A 376 10.60 -21.14 -8.84
C LYS A 376 9.33 -21.19 -7.98
N ALA A 377 8.86 -20.04 -7.50
CA ALA A 377 7.66 -19.97 -6.69
C ALA A 377 6.41 -20.22 -7.54
N ASN A 378 5.40 -20.82 -6.92
CA ASN A 378 4.08 -20.95 -7.54
C ASN A 378 3.27 -19.67 -7.31
N LEU A 379 2.43 -19.32 -8.29
CA LEU A 379 1.42 -18.29 -8.15
C LEU A 379 0.04 -18.96 -8.13
N THR A 380 -0.73 -18.72 -7.09
CA THR A 380 -2.16 -19.08 -7.06
C THR A 380 -2.99 -17.83 -6.86
N VAL A 381 -3.90 -17.57 -7.79
CA VAL A 381 -4.88 -16.49 -7.70
C VAL A 381 -6.26 -17.11 -7.54
N ARG A 382 -6.96 -16.76 -6.47
CA ARG A 382 -8.34 -17.15 -6.22
C ARG A 382 -9.20 -15.92 -6.07
N GLN A 383 -10.18 -15.78 -6.94
CA GLN A 383 -11.27 -14.83 -6.71
C GLN A 383 -12.39 -15.62 -6.03
N ASN A 384 -12.60 -15.34 -4.74
CA ASN A 384 -13.60 -16.08 -3.99
C ASN A 384 -14.99 -15.80 -4.57
N LYS A 385 -15.75 -16.87 -4.81
CA LYS A 385 -17.18 -16.76 -5.09
C LYS A 385 -17.80 -16.08 -3.89
N GLU A 386 -18.38 -14.90 -4.08
CA GLU A 386 -19.25 -14.34 -3.05
C GLU A 386 -20.33 -15.40 -2.78
N THR A 387 -20.48 -15.76 -1.50
CA THR A 387 -21.65 -16.49 -1.04
C THR A 387 -22.83 -15.52 -0.85
N SER A 388 -22.80 -14.34 -1.49
CA SER A 388 -23.90 -13.40 -1.39
C SER A 388 -25.13 -14.10 -1.96
N THR A 389 -26.18 -14.21 -1.15
CA THR A 389 -27.50 -14.70 -1.59
C THR A 389 -28.22 -13.68 -2.47
N ILE A 390 -27.55 -12.56 -2.77
CA ILE A 390 -28.08 -11.44 -3.50
C ILE A 390 -27.77 -11.67 -4.97
N LYS A 391 -28.83 -11.81 -5.78
CA LYS A 391 -28.70 -11.98 -7.22
C LYS A 391 -29.01 -10.65 -7.90
N GLU A 392 -28.16 -10.27 -8.84
CA GLU A 392 -28.34 -9.08 -9.65
C GLU A 392 -29.19 -9.39 -10.88
N LEU A 393 -30.29 -8.67 -11.08
CA LEU A 393 -31.10 -8.72 -12.29
C LEU A 393 -30.89 -7.42 -13.09
N ILE A 394 -30.50 -7.54 -14.35
CA ILE A 394 -30.29 -6.41 -15.26
C ILE A 394 -31.34 -6.44 -16.34
N LEU A 395 -32.05 -5.32 -16.53
CA LEU A 395 -33.09 -5.17 -17.55
C LEU A 395 -32.62 -4.19 -18.62
N GLU A 396 -32.48 -4.67 -19.86
CA GLU A 396 -32.08 -3.85 -21.01
C GLU A 396 -33.11 -3.90 -22.14
N GLY A 397 -33.66 -2.74 -22.49
CA GLY A 397 -34.68 -2.61 -23.53
C GLY A 397 -35.89 -1.82 -23.07
N GLU A 398 -36.52 -1.09 -23.99
CA GLU A 398 -37.71 -0.30 -23.70
C GLU A 398 -38.87 -1.18 -23.25
N GLY A 399 -39.67 -0.69 -22.30
CA GLY A 399 -40.86 -1.41 -21.82
C GLY A 399 -40.57 -2.62 -20.94
N LEU A 400 -39.32 -2.87 -20.55
CA LEU A 400 -39.01 -3.85 -19.51
C LEU A 400 -39.31 -3.30 -18.10
N GLY A 401 -39.92 -4.16 -17.29
CA GLY A 401 -40.02 -3.98 -15.85
C GLY A 401 -39.99 -5.32 -15.15
N TYR A 402 -39.88 -5.31 -13.83
CA TYR A 402 -40.04 -6.52 -13.02
C TYR A 402 -40.91 -6.24 -11.81
N TYR A 403 -41.50 -7.30 -11.27
CA TYR A 403 -42.27 -7.25 -10.05
C TYR A 403 -41.39 -7.60 -8.85
N ASP A 404 -41.32 -6.67 -7.90
CA ASP A 404 -40.81 -6.90 -6.54
C ASP A 404 -42.02 -7.01 -5.61
N GLY A 405 -42.44 -8.25 -5.33
CA GLY A 405 -43.75 -8.53 -4.77
C GLY A 405 -44.87 -8.10 -5.74
N ASN A 406 -45.69 -7.12 -5.32
CA ASN A 406 -46.78 -6.57 -6.14
C ASN A 406 -46.44 -5.23 -6.81
N ILE A 407 -45.23 -4.72 -6.62
CA ILE A 407 -44.82 -3.42 -7.13
C ILE A 407 -44.07 -3.63 -8.43
N LEU A 408 -44.61 -3.11 -9.53
CA LEU A 408 -43.93 -3.05 -10.81
C LEU A 408 -42.88 -1.93 -10.76
N LYS A 409 -41.62 -2.30 -10.93
CA LYS A 409 -40.51 -1.36 -11.08
C LYS A 409 -40.11 -1.33 -12.55
N GLU A 410 -40.35 -0.21 -13.20
CA GLU A 410 -39.99 0.05 -14.60
C GLU A 410 -38.74 0.94 -14.63
N ASN A 411 -37.91 0.82 -15.69
CA ASN A 411 -36.81 1.73 -15.98
C ASN A 411 -35.64 1.80 -14.96
N GLN A 412 -35.39 0.78 -14.13
CA GLN A 412 -34.09 0.69 -13.42
C GLN A 412 -33.22 -0.42 -14.04
N HIS A 413 -31.90 -0.17 -14.09
CA HIS A 413 -30.97 -1.01 -14.84
C HIS A 413 -30.41 -2.20 -14.05
N SER A 414 -30.48 -2.19 -12.72
CA SER A 414 -29.96 -3.27 -11.88
C SER A 414 -30.78 -3.44 -10.59
N TYR A 415 -30.98 -4.68 -10.15
CA TYR A 415 -31.76 -5.04 -8.96
C TYR A 415 -31.14 -6.16 -8.15
N GLN A 416 -31.19 -6.02 -6.83
CA GLN A 416 -30.82 -7.07 -5.88
C GLN A 416 -32.08 -7.81 -5.42
N THR A 417 -32.17 -9.11 -5.72
CA THR A 417 -33.37 -9.90 -5.42
C THR A 417 -33.04 -11.35 -5.04
N LYS A 418 -34.04 -12.07 -4.53
CA LYS A 418 -33.98 -13.50 -4.22
C LYS A 418 -34.46 -14.32 -5.42
N ASP A 419 -34.26 -15.64 -5.31
CA ASP A 419 -34.20 -16.65 -6.37
C ASP A 419 -35.22 -16.59 -7.52
N GLU A 420 -36.41 -16.00 -7.38
CA GLU A 420 -37.40 -15.89 -8.45
C GLU A 420 -37.83 -14.44 -8.68
N VAL A 421 -37.86 -14.00 -9.94
CA VAL A 421 -38.38 -12.70 -10.37
C VAL A 421 -39.41 -12.87 -11.47
N THR A 422 -40.41 -11.98 -11.50
CA THR A 422 -41.37 -11.91 -12.61
C THR A 422 -41.05 -10.70 -13.47
N ILE A 423 -40.67 -10.92 -14.72
CA ILE A 423 -40.37 -9.87 -15.70
C ILE A 423 -41.63 -9.57 -16.51
N LYS A 424 -41.88 -8.29 -16.73
CA LYS A 424 -42.94 -7.76 -17.59
C LYS A 424 -42.32 -7.09 -18.82
N VAL A 425 -42.90 -7.34 -19.97
CA VAL A 425 -42.54 -6.76 -21.26
C VAL A 425 -43.74 -5.99 -21.81
N ASN A 426 -43.69 -4.66 -21.73
CA ASN A 426 -44.67 -3.77 -22.35
C ASN A 426 -44.19 -3.41 -23.77
N VAL A 427 -44.64 -4.16 -24.77
CA VAL A 427 -44.29 -3.91 -26.19
C VAL A 427 -44.89 -2.58 -26.67
N PRO A 428 -44.09 -1.61 -27.17
CA PRO A 428 -44.61 -0.36 -27.75
C PRO A 428 -45.54 -0.60 -28.95
N LYS A 429 -46.55 0.25 -29.14
CA LYS A 429 -47.62 0.04 -30.14
C LYS A 429 -47.14 0.03 -31.60
N ASP A 430 -46.00 0.65 -31.87
CA ASP A 430 -45.37 0.82 -33.17
C ASP A 430 -44.22 -0.15 -33.43
N LYS A 431 -43.94 -1.04 -32.47
CA LYS A 431 -42.80 -1.96 -32.50
C LYS A 431 -43.26 -3.42 -32.43
N LEU A 432 -42.49 -4.32 -33.03
CA LEU A 432 -42.66 -5.77 -32.88
C LEU A 432 -41.57 -6.31 -31.96
N LEU A 433 -41.93 -7.04 -30.90
CA LEU A 433 -40.93 -7.77 -30.11
C LEU A 433 -40.36 -8.91 -30.97
N VAL A 434 -39.08 -8.80 -31.34
CA VAL A 434 -38.38 -9.74 -32.23
C VAL A 434 -37.67 -10.81 -31.42
N LYS A 435 -37.04 -10.44 -30.30
CA LYS A 435 -36.39 -11.38 -29.38
C LYS A 435 -36.62 -10.96 -27.95
N PHE A 436 -36.64 -11.95 -27.06
CA PHE A 436 -36.64 -11.73 -25.64
C PHE A 436 -35.62 -12.66 -24.99
N LEU A 437 -34.46 -12.12 -24.61
CA LEU A 437 -33.32 -12.91 -24.17
C LEU A 437 -33.21 -12.94 -22.66
N ILE A 438 -32.91 -14.10 -22.08
CA ILE A 438 -32.49 -14.27 -20.68
C ILE A 438 -31.11 -14.94 -20.70
N ASP A 439 -30.09 -14.24 -20.22
CA ASP A 439 -28.68 -14.66 -20.29
C ASP A 439 -28.27 -15.09 -21.71
N GLY A 440 -28.72 -14.33 -22.72
CA GLY A 440 -28.46 -14.58 -24.14
C GLY A 440 -29.32 -15.68 -24.79
N ILE A 441 -30.13 -16.40 -24.00
CA ILE A 441 -31.05 -17.44 -24.51
C ILE A 441 -32.39 -16.81 -24.88
N ASP A 442 -32.84 -17.02 -26.12
CA ASP A 442 -34.15 -16.52 -26.55
C ASP A 442 -35.30 -17.30 -25.88
N LYS A 443 -36.18 -16.53 -25.24
CA LYS A 443 -37.30 -16.97 -24.41
C LYS A 443 -38.60 -16.30 -24.84
N ILE A 444 -38.65 -15.71 -26.04
CA ILE A 444 -39.85 -15.06 -26.55
C ILE A 444 -41.08 -15.97 -26.57
N THR A 445 -40.90 -17.28 -26.83
CA THR A 445 -41.99 -18.27 -26.79
C THR A 445 -42.45 -18.63 -25.39
N SER A 446 -41.69 -18.25 -24.36
CA SER A 446 -41.99 -18.45 -22.94
C SER A 446 -42.67 -17.23 -22.30
N LEU A 447 -42.90 -16.16 -23.05
CA LEU A 447 -43.66 -14.99 -22.59
C LEU A 447 -45.17 -15.28 -22.68
N GLU A 448 -45.84 -15.34 -21.54
CA GLU A 448 -47.28 -15.47 -21.45
C GLU A 448 -47.89 -14.10 -21.14
N ALA A 449 -48.70 -13.57 -22.06
CA ALA A 449 -49.31 -12.23 -21.94
C ALA A 449 -48.30 -11.10 -21.62
N GLY A 450 -47.08 -11.21 -22.16
CA GLY A 450 -46.00 -10.24 -21.92
C GLY A 450 -45.34 -10.38 -20.55
N VAL A 451 -45.50 -11.51 -19.87
CA VAL A 451 -44.91 -11.78 -18.56
C VAL A 451 -44.14 -13.11 -18.59
N ILE A 452 -43.04 -13.18 -17.84
CA ILE A 452 -42.28 -14.42 -17.64
C ILE A 452 -41.73 -14.48 -16.22
N LYS A 453 -41.79 -15.65 -15.59
CA LYS A 453 -41.12 -15.92 -14.32
C LYS A 453 -39.75 -16.53 -14.58
N ILE A 454 -38.74 -16.00 -13.91
CA ILE A 454 -37.35 -16.42 -14.07
C ILE A 454 -36.83 -16.80 -12.69
N ASN A 455 -36.36 -18.04 -12.56
CA ASN A 455 -35.50 -18.40 -11.45
C ASN A 455 -34.09 -17.92 -11.78
N LEU A 456 -33.61 -16.94 -11.02
CA LEU A 456 -32.24 -16.46 -11.08
C LEU A 456 -31.35 -17.58 -10.56
N LEU A 457 -30.78 -18.40 -11.42
CA LEU A 457 -29.84 -19.46 -11.00
C LEU A 457 -28.42 -18.93 -10.82
N ASN A 458 -28.12 -17.82 -11.51
CA ASN A 458 -26.83 -17.14 -11.52
C ASN A 458 -26.81 -15.99 -10.51
N SER A 459 -25.61 -15.56 -10.09
CA SER A 459 -25.43 -14.35 -9.27
C SER A 459 -25.80 -13.07 -10.02
N ARG A 460 -25.83 -13.12 -11.36
CA ARG A 460 -26.25 -12.05 -12.25
C ARG A 460 -27.07 -12.65 -13.39
N THR A 461 -28.23 -12.07 -13.70
CA THR A 461 -29.07 -12.45 -14.84
C THR A 461 -29.40 -11.22 -15.66
N LEU A 462 -29.12 -11.29 -16.96
CA LEU A 462 -29.41 -10.24 -17.92
C LEU A 462 -30.69 -10.60 -18.69
N VAL A 463 -31.66 -9.69 -18.70
CA VAL A 463 -32.91 -9.84 -19.44
C VAL A 463 -33.06 -8.71 -20.45
N GLN A 464 -33.34 -9.09 -21.69
CA GLN A 464 -33.30 -8.15 -22.82
C GLN A 464 -34.54 -8.27 -23.69
N ALA A 465 -35.15 -7.14 -24.04
CA ALA A 465 -36.25 -7.07 -25.02
C ALA A 465 -35.79 -6.32 -26.25
N ILE A 466 -35.92 -6.97 -27.41
CA ILE A 466 -35.41 -6.49 -28.67
C ILE A 466 -36.55 -6.31 -29.63
N TYR A 467 -36.68 -5.10 -30.15
CA TYR A 467 -37.79 -4.72 -31.00
C TYR A 467 -37.34 -4.50 -32.44
N GLY A 468 -38.24 -4.76 -33.39
CA GLY A 468 -38.07 -4.44 -34.80
C GLY A 468 -39.16 -3.47 -35.27
N SER A 469 -38.86 -2.76 -36.35
CA SER A 469 -39.83 -1.96 -37.10
C SER A 469 -40.71 -2.85 -37.97
N ASN A 470 -41.95 -2.42 -38.18
CA ASN A 470 -42.78 -2.95 -39.27
C ASN A 470 -42.40 -2.35 -40.64
N ASP A 471 -41.49 -1.38 -40.68
CA ASP A 471 -41.16 -0.56 -41.85
C ASP A 471 -39.74 -0.94 -42.35
N GLN A 472 -39.65 -1.75 -43.43
CA GLN A 472 -38.39 -2.36 -43.88
C GLN A 472 -37.47 -1.45 -44.72
N GLU A 473 -37.83 -0.19 -44.95
CA GLU A 473 -37.11 0.69 -45.92
C GLU A 473 -36.46 1.94 -45.31
N LYS A 474 -36.44 2.10 -43.98
CA LYS A 474 -35.80 3.28 -43.37
C LYS A 474 -34.27 3.18 -43.38
N PRO A 475 -33.55 4.18 -43.94
CA PRO A 475 -32.10 4.22 -43.86
C PRO A 475 -31.64 4.46 -42.43
N LEU A 476 -30.72 3.61 -41.95
CA LEU A 476 -30.15 3.72 -40.61
C LEU A 476 -29.20 4.92 -40.51
N LYS A 477 -29.41 5.76 -39.49
CA LYS A 477 -28.45 6.78 -39.08
C LYS A 477 -27.66 6.29 -37.87
N ILE A 478 -26.40 5.89 -38.08
CA ILE A 478 -25.50 5.61 -36.97
C ILE A 478 -25.11 6.96 -36.35
N THR A 479 -25.51 7.19 -35.10
CA THR A 479 -24.98 8.31 -34.31
C THR A 479 -23.71 7.83 -33.67
N GLU A 480 -22.57 8.31 -34.16
CA GLU A 480 -21.28 8.03 -33.54
C GLU A 480 -21.29 8.68 -32.14
N ASN A 481 -21.08 7.87 -31.10
CA ASN A 481 -20.56 8.41 -29.85
C ASN A 481 -19.10 8.81 -30.12
N GLU A 482 -18.55 9.74 -29.34
CA GLU A 482 -17.20 10.23 -29.53
C GLU A 482 -16.21 9.07 -29.64
N ASP A 483 -16.40 7.94 -28.94
CA ASP A 483 -15.41 6.85 -28.88
C ASP A 483 -15.51 5.76 -29.97
N LEU A 484 -16.30 5.94 -31.03
CA LEU A 484 -16.49 4.94 -32.08
C LEU A 484 -16.14 5.49 -33.47
N VAL A 485 -15.04 5.01 -34.06
CA VAL A 485 -14.75 5.23 -35.49
C VAL A 485 -15.15 3.98 -36.26
N ILE A 486 -16.17 4.08 -37.11
CA ILE A 486 -16.57 2.99 -38.00
C ILE A 486 -15.68 3.03 -39.24
N ASP A 487 -14.79 2.04 -39.35
CA ASP A 487 -14.10 1.78 -40.60
C ASP A 487 -15.08 1.17 -41.62
N ASN A 488 -15.08 1.70 -42.85
CA ASN A 488 -15.95 1.29 -43.96
C ASN A 488 -17.43 1.76 -43.92
N LYS A 489 -17.66 3.07 -43.72
CA LYS A 489 -19.01 3.69 -43.77
C LYS A 489 -19.69 3.49 -45.14
N GLN A 490 -20.73 2.65 -45.20
CA GLN A 490 -21.73 2.75 -46.27
C GLN A 490 -22.71 3.89 -45.97
N SER A 491 -23.18 4.59 -47.01
CA SER A 491 -24.15 5.68 -46.86
C SER A 491 -25.54 5.21 -46.42
N THR A 492 -25.83 3.91 -46.58
CA THR A 492 -27.10 3.26 -46.21
C THR A 492 -26.83 1.79 -45.88
N TYR A 493 -27.55 1.26 -44.90
CA TYR A 493 -27.57 -0.16 -44.53
C TYR A 493 -29.01 -0.67 -44.58
N ASN A 494 -29.22 -1.91 -45.05
CA ASN A 494 -30.54 -2.53 -45.06
C ASN A 494 -30.81 -3.25 -43.74
N TYR A 495 -32.08 -3.29 -43.32
CA TYR A 495 -32.49 -4.10 -42.17
C TYR A 495 -32.14 -5.59 -42.37
N ASN A 496 -31.79 -6.28 -41.28
CA ASN A 496 -31.33 -7.67 -41.24
C ASN A 496 -30.02 -7.96 -41.98
N GLN A 497 -29.36 -6.95 -42.56
CA GLN A 497 -28.01 -7.10 -43.08
C GLN A 497 -27.04 -7.39 -41.92
N GLU A 498 -26.15 -8.35 -42.13
CA GLU A 498 -25.02 -8.55 -41.23
C GLU A 498 -23.99 -7.46 -41.50
N ILE A 499 -23.66 -6.70 -40.46
CA ILE A 499 -22.68 -5.63 -40.50
C ILE A 499 -21.44 -6.10 -39.75
N SER A 500 -20.28 -5.93 -40.37
CA SER A 500 -18.98 -6.06 -39.72
C SER A 500 -18.43 -4.67 -39.47
N LEU A 501 -18.18 -4.32 -38.22
CA LEU A 501 -17.57 -3.05 -37.85
C LEU A 501 -16.19 -3.31 -37.25
N SER A 502 -15.24 -2.44 -37.55
CA SER A 502 -13.97 -2.34 -36.83
C SER A 502 -14.05 -1.17 -35.86
N ILE A 503 -13.62 -1.36 -34.61
CA ILE A 503 -13.59 -0.28 -33.62
C ILE A 503 -12.15 0.15 -33.39
N ILE A 504 -11.93 1.45 -33.49
CA ILE A 504 -10.69 2.08 -33.06
C ILE A 504 -10.95 2.70 -31.67
N PRO A 505 -10.44 2.11 -30.58
CA PRO A 505 -10.60 2.70 -29.26
C PRO A 505 -9.91 4.07 -29.22
N LYS A 506 -10.60 5.08 -28.69
CA LYS A 506 -10.01 6.42 -28.49
C LYS A 506 -9.07 6.50 -27.28
N THR A 507 -9.23 5.58 -26.34
CA THR A 507 -8.42 5.48 -25.13
C THR A 507 -7.48 4.27 -25.21
N ASN A 508 -6.50 4.17 -24.31
CA ASN A 508 -5.66 2.97 -24.16
C ASN A 508 -6.41 1.81 -23.49
N GLN A 509 -7.74 1.87 -23.37
CA GLN A 509 -8.54 0.82 -22.74
C GLN A 509 -8.82 -0.27 -23.75
N GLY A 510 -8.69 -1.52 -23.31
CA GLY A 510 -9.06 -2.66 -24.15
C GLY A 510 -10.57 -2.71 -24.31
N ILE A 511 -11.02 -2.93 -25.54
CA ILE A 511 -12.44 -3.19 -25.82
C ILE A 511 -12.73 -4.63 -25.42
N VAL A 512 -13.64 -4.82 -24.48
CA VAL A 512 -14.03 -6.15 -23.97
C VAL A 512 -15.27 -6.68 -24.66
N GLY A 513 -16.08 -5.79 -25.20
CA GLY A 513 -17.33 -6.14 -25.85
C GLY A 513 -17.99 -4.92 -26.44
N ILE A 514 -19.09 -5.15 -27.15
CA ILE A 514 -19.94 -4.07 -27.66
C ILE A 514 -21.36 -4.46 -27.39
N LYS A 515 -22.10 -3.58 -26.73
CA LYS A 515 -23.55 -3.74 -26.60
C LYS A 515 -24.20 -3.25 -27.88
N VAL A 516 -24.87 -4.16 -28.57
CA VAL A 516 -25.82 -3.81 -29.64
C VAL A 516 -27.22 -4.01 -29.09
N ASN A 517 -27.93 -2.91 -28.85
CA ASN A 517 -29.25 -2.92 -28.22
C ASN A 517 -29.24 -3.66 -26.87
N GLY A 518 -28.22 -3.40 -26.06
CA GLY A 518 -27.97 -4.08 -24.79
C GLY A 518 -27.22 -5.42 -24.93
N ILE A 519 -27.38 -6.18 -26.03
CA ILE A 519 -26.71 -7.48 -26.14
C ILE A 519 -25.22 -7.27 -26.25
N THR A 520 -24.45 -7.84 -25.32
CA THR A 520 -22.99 -7.83 -25.39
C THR A 520 -22.50 -8.83 -26.42
N TYR A 521 -21.79 -8.33 -27.43
CA TYR A 521 -21.04 -9.12 -28.40
C TYR A 521 -19.56 -9.08 -28.04
N ALA A 522 -18.89 -10.24 -28.11
CA ALA A 522 -17.44 -10.29 -28.01
C ALA A 522 -16.80 -9.61 -29.23
N VAL A 523 -15.72 -8.88 -29.00
CA VAL A 523 -14.89 -8.31 -30.07
C VAL A 523 -13.74 -9.25 -30.38
N ASN A 524 -13.47 -9.43 -31.66
CA ASN A 524 -12.31 -10.17 -32.17
C ASN A 524 -11.00 -9.46 -31.80
N GLU A 525 -9.86 -10.14 -31.93
CA GLU A 525 -8.53 -9.60 -31.59
C GLU A 525 -8.13 -8.38 -32.44
N ASP A 526 -8.67 -8.26 -33.65
CA ASP A 526 -8.48 -7.13 -34.56
C ASP A 526 -9.47 -5.97 -34.29
N ASN A 527 -10.13 -5.99 -33.13
CA ASN A 527 -11.19 -5.06 -32.73
C ASN A 527 -12.42 -5.06 -33.67
N THR A 528 -12.63 -6.13 -34.44
CA THR A 528 -13.83 -6.27 -35.27
C THR A 528 -14.93 -7.06 -34.56
N PHE A 529 -16.18 -6.81 -34.94
CA PHE A 529 -17.31 -7.63 -34.52
C PHE A 529 -18.40 -7.62 -35.59
N ARG A 530 -19.29 -8.62 -35.54
CA ARG A 530 -20.41 -8.76 -36.48
C ARG A 530 -21.73 -8.85 -35.76
N PHE A 531 -22.75 -8.15 -36.28
CA PHE A 531 -24.11 -8.21 -35.76
C PHE A 531 -25.13 -8.01 -36.89
N LYS A 532 -26.38 -8.40 -36.66
CA LYS A 532 -27.49 -8.11 -37.58
C LYS A 532 -28.14 -6.80 -37.21
N LEU A 533 -28.28 -5.92 -38.19
CA LEU A 533 -28.90 -4.62 -37.97
C LEU A 533 -30.42 -4.74 -37.81
N ILE A 534 -30.95 -4.12 -36.77
CA ILE A 534 -32.38 -4.00 -36.50
C ILE A 534 -32.75 -2.52 -36.24
N ASP A 535 -34.03 -2.22 -36.06
CA ASP A 535 -34.48 -0.86 -35.84
C ASP A 535 -33.98 -0.26 -34.52
N ASP A 536 -33.75 1.06 -34.54
CA ASP A 536 -33.18 1.83 -33.44
C ASP A 536 -31.89 1.23 -32.86
N THR A 537 -31.02 0.64 -33.69
CA THR A 537 -29.80 0.00 -33.19
C THR A 537 -28.88 0.99 -32.46
N LYS A 538 -28.74 0.81 -31.15
CA LYS A 538 -27.79 1.52 -30.27
C LYS A 538 -26.54 0.66 -30.11
N LEU A 539 -25.39 1.27 -30.39
CA LEU A 539 -24.08 0.69 -30.13
C LEU A 539 -23.46 1.39 -28.92
N GLU A 540 -23.05 0.60 -27.94
CA GLU A 540 -22.29 1.06 -26.78
C GLU A 540 -21.01 0.21 -26.70
N VAL A 541 -19.86 0.89 -26.78
CA VAL A 541 -18.56 0.22 -26.64
C VAL A 541 -18.34 -0.07 -25.17
N LEU A 542 -18.04 -1.33 -24.86
CA LEU A 542 -17.72 -1.74 -23.50
C LEU A 542 -16.21 -1.76 -23.39
N TYR A 543 -15.71 -0.86 -22.58
CA TYR A 543 -14.31 -0.81 -22.20
C TYR A 543 -14.08 -1.72 -21.01
N SER A 544 -12.90 -2.33 -20.92
CA SER A 544 -12.50 -2.99 -19.68
C SER A 544 -12.46 -1.96 -18.56
N TYR A 545 -13.30 -2.12 -17.55
CA TYR A 545 -13.16 -1.36 -16.31
C TYR A 545 -11.98 -1.90 -15.48
N ARG A 546 -11.55 -3.14 -15.75
CA ARG A 546 -10.48 -3.79 -14.98
C ARG A 546 -9.50 -4.54 -15.84
N THR A 547 -8.24 -4.39 -15.45
CA THR A 547 -7.14 -5.17 -16.01
C THR A 547 -6.47 -5.92 -14.87
N ASN A 548 -6.55 -7.24 -14.93
CA ASN A 548 -5.89 -8.14 -14.01
C ASN A 548 -4.65 -8.73 -14.70
N ASN A 549 -3.48 -8.52 -14.12
CA ASN A 549 -2.19 -8.95 -14.65
C ASN A 549 -1.59 -9.99 -13.70
N TYR A 550 -1.56 -11.26 -14.12
CA TYR A 550 -1.06 -12.37 -13.33
C TYR A 550 0.18 -12.97 -13.98
N GLY A 551 1.35 -12.57 -13.48
CA GLY A 551 2.63 -12.97 -14.06
C GLY A 551 3.38 -13.98 -13.21
N GLY A 552 4.08 -14.92 -13.85
CA GLY A 552 5.00 -15.79 -13.11
C GLY A 552 6.11 -14.98 -12.45
N LEU A 553 6.77 -14.02 -13.13
CA LEU A 553 7.74 -13.11 -12.50
C LEU A 553 7.15 -11.73 -12.19
N PHE A 554 6.54 -11.08 -13.18
CA PHE A 554 6.05 -9.70 -13.08
C PHE A 554 4.60 -9.60 -13.56
N GLY A 555 3.75 -8.87 -12.87
CA GLY A 555 2.41 -8.60 -13.42
C GLY A 555 2.51 -7.68 -14.63
N ARG A 556 3.22 -6.55 -14.47
CA ARG A 556 3.51 -5.61 -15.57
C ARG A 556 4.98 -5.23 -15.55
N SER A 557 5.60 -5.06 -16.72
CA SER A 557 7.03 -4.71 -16.79
C SER A 557 7.43 -3.90 -18.01
N TYR A 558 8.43 -3.04 -17.86
CA TYR A 558 9.05 -2.25 -18.93
C TYR A 558 10.25 -2.91 -19.56
N ASP A 559 11.31 -3.18 -18.81
CA ASP A 559 12.59 -3.66 -19.34
C ASP A 559 13.12 -4.82 -18.50
N LEU A 560 13.30 -5.98 -19.14
CA LEU A 560 13.75 -7.22 -18.49
C LEU A 560 14.87 -7.86 -19.31
N ASN A 561 15.90 -8.29 -18.59
CA ASN A 561 17.04 -9.01 -19.16
C ASN A 561 17.37 -10.23 -18.30
N GLU A 562 17.64 -11.38 -18.94
CA GLU A 562 18.12 -12.59 -18.28
C GLU A 562 17.21 -13.04 -17.14
N VAL A 563 15.98 -13.37 -17.49
CA VAL A 563 14.94 -13.77 -16.54
C VAL A 563 14.56 -15.25 -16.71
N VAL A 564 14.30 -15.95 -15.61
CA VAL A 564 13.96 -17.38 -15.59
C VAL A 564 12.74 -17.65 -14.70
N TYR A 565 11.73 -18.32 -15.24
CA TYR A 565 10.58 -18.80 -14.46
C TYR A 565 10.45 -20.33 -14.53
N GLN A 566 10.29 -20.96 -13.37
CA GLN A 566 10.11 -22.40 -13.22
C GLN A 566 9.09 -22.70 -12.10
N GLY A 567 7.85 -22.25 -12.27
CA GLY A 567 6.76 -22.47 -11.32
C GLY A 567 5.44 -22.82 -11.99
N LYS A 568 4.42 -23.06 -11.15
CA LYS A 568 3.03 -23.22 -11.58
C LYS A 568 2.26 -21.91 -11.38
N ILE A 569 1.44 -21.55 -12.35
CA ILE A 569 0.43 -20.49 -12.22
C ILE A 569 -0.95 -21.15 -12.20
N LYS A 570 -1.71 -20.94 -11.13
CA LYS A 570 -3.08 -21.40 -11.00
C LYS A 570 -4.02 -20.22 -10.82
N ILE A 571 -5.03 -20.11 -11.67
CA ILE A 571 -6.08 -19.10 -11.57
C ILE A 571 -7.41 -19.82 -11.36
N GLU A 572 -8.04 -19.56 -10.22
CA GLU A 572 -9.37 -20.04 -9.90
C GLU A 572 -10.29 -18.82 -9.86
N ASN A 573 -10.99 -18.57 -10.96
CA ASN A 573 -11.97 -17.51 -11.03
C ASN A 573 -13.37 -18.11 -10.91
N ALA A 574 -14.05 -17.82 -9.80
CA ALA A 574 -15.41 -18.29 -9.57
C ALA A 574 -16.48 -17.25 -9.94
N LYS A 575 -16.07 -16.05 -10.38
CA LYS A 575 -16.98 -14.92 -10.65
C LYS A 575 -17.16 -14.66 -12.15
N ASN A 576 -18.36 -14.16 -12.43
CA ASN A 576 -18.89 -13.88 -13.75
C ASN A 576 -18.92 -12.37 -13.98
N HIS A 577 -17.77 -11.71 -13.88
CA HIS A 577 -17.68 -10.29 -14.17
C HIS A 577 -17.53 -10.11 -15.68
N LEU A 578 -18.65 -9.83 -16.35
CA LEU A 578 -18.61 -9.21 -17.67
C LEU A 578 -17.70 -7.98 -17.54
N TYR A 579 -16.69 -7.86 -18.42
CA TYR A 579 -15.78 -6.70 -18.57
C TYR A 579 -14.44 -6.70 -17.81
N GLU A 580 -13.91 -7.87 -17.42
CA GLU A 580 -12.50 -7.98 -16.98
C GLU A 580 -11.57 -8.46 -18.10
N LEU A 581 -10.43 -7.78 -18.26
CA LEU A 581 -9.29 -8.28 -19.03
C LEU A 581 -8.34 -9.01 -18.10
N ILE A 582 -8.13 -10.31 -18.32
CA ILE A 582 -7.16 -11.09 -17.56
C ILE A 582 -5.98 -11.44 -18.47
N PHE A 583 -4.83 -10.86 -18.15
CA PHE A 583 -3.54 -11.20 -18.75
C PHE A 583 -2.82 -12.21 -17.88
N VAL A 584 -2.32 -13.27 -18.50
CA VAL A 584 -1.57 -14.34 -17.83
C VAL A 584 -0.35 -14.71 -18.66
N ASP A 585 0.83 -14.71 -18.05
CA ASP A 585 2.09 -15.07 -18.71
C ASP A 585 3.10 -15.57 -17.67
N ALA A 586 4.03 -16.44 -18.07
CA ALA A 586 5.06 -17.00 -17.20
C ALA A 586 6.11 -15.98 -16.72
N ILE A 587 6.39 -14.96 -17.53
CA ILE A 587 7.40 -13.94 -17.28
C ILE A 587 6.70 -12.62 -16.94
N VAL A 588 5.95 -12.05 -17.88
CA VAL A 588 5.24 -10.77 -17.68
C VAL A 588 3.85 -10.82 -18.27
N ALA A 589 2.82 -10.63 -17.46
CA ALA A 589 1.44 -10.66 -17.96
C ALA A 589 1.19 -9.54 -18.99
N GLN A 590 1.71 -8.34 -18.74
CA GLN A 590 1.70 -7.24 -19.70
C GLN A 590 3.08 -6.57 -19.81
N ALA A 591 3.76 -6.83 -20.93
CA ALA A 591 5.05 -6.21 -21.25
C ALA A 591 4.84 -4.90 -22.04
N ILE A 592 5.53 -3.83 -21.62
CA ILE A 592 5.44 -2.51 -22.27
C ILE A 592 6.61 -2.28 -23.24
N LYS A 593 7.74 -2.97 -23.03
CA LYS A 593 8.80 -3.12 -24.04
C LYS A 593 9.17 -4.61 -24.19
N PRO A 594 9.87 -4.98 -25.27
CA PRO A 594 10.31 -6.36 -25.48
C PRO A 594 11.21 -6.87 -24.34
N VAL A 595 11.02 -8.13 -23.95
CA VAL A 595 11.91 -8.84 -23.04
C VAL A 595 13.11 -9.36 -23.85
N LEU A 596 14.33 -9.04 -23.44
CA LEU A 596 15.53 -9.30 -24.25
C LEU A 596 16.02 -10.75 -24.19
N LYS A 597 15.92 -11.39 -23.02
CA LYS A 597 16.32 -12.79 -22.79
C LYS A 597 15.45 -13.38 -21.68
N ALA A 598 14.59 -14.33 -22.02
CA ALA A 598 13.75 -15.03 -21.07
C ALA A 598 13.85 -16.55 -21.25
N VAL A 599 13.84 -17.29 -20.15
CA VAL A 599 13.79 -18.75 -20.15
C VAL A 599 12.63 -19.20 -19.28
N VAL A 600 11.75 -20.03 -19.84
CA VAL A 600 10.65 -20.65 -19.11
C VAL A 600 10.89 -22.15 -19.04
N ILE A 601 10.86 -22.72 -17.83
CA ILE A 601 11.17 -24.13 -17.61
C ILE A 601 9.98 -24.80 -16.93
N ASN A 602 9.44 -25.87 -17.52
CA ASN A 602 8.36 -26.70 -16.94
C ASN A 602 7.12 -25.91 -16.48
N LEU A 603 6.71 -24.89 -17.24
CA LEU A 603 5.53 -24.09 -16.94
C LEU A 603 4.25 -24.94 -16.96
N ASN A 604 3.46 -24.80 -15.90
CA ASN A 604 2.09 -25.27 -15.85
C ASN A 604 1.17 -24.07 -15.56
N ILE A 605 0.31 -23.71 -16.51
CA ILE A 605 -0.76 -22.74 -16.30
C ILE A 605 -2.07 -23.51 -16.22
N GLU A 606 -2.75 -23.42 -15.08
CA GLU A 606 -4.07 -24.01 -14.85
C GLU A 606 -5.08 -22.88 -14.64
N ILE A 607 -6.05 -22.76 -15.54
CA ILE A 607 -7.15 -21.80 -15.44
C ILE A 607 -8.43 -22.58 -15.21
N ILE A 608 -9.04 -22.37 -14.05
CA ILE A 608 -10.36 -22.88 -13.70
C ILE A 608 -11.31 -21.68 -13.73
N ASP A 609 -11.97 -21.48 -14.87
CA ASP A 609 -12.94 -20.43 -15.08
C ASP A 609 -14.02 -20.86 -16.05
N ASN A 610 -15.21 -20.30 -15.89
CA ASN A 610 -16.39 -20.60 -16.68
C ASN A 610 -16.75 -19.49 -17.68
N TYR A 611 -16.23 -18.25 -17.56
CA TYR A 611 -16.84 -17.12 -18.30
C TYR A 611 -15.92 -15.97 -18.77
N ASN A 612 -14.69 -15.80 -18.29
CA ASN A 612 -13.86 -14.65 -18.66
C ASN A 612 -13.01 -14.90 -19.92
N LYS A 613 -12.64 -13.79 -20.58
CA LYS A 613 -11.71 -13.81 -21.71
C LYS A 613 -10.27 -13.75 -21.19
N TYR A 614 -9.48 -14.77 -21.54
CA TYR A 614 -8.08 -14.85 -21.16
C TYR A 614 -7.17 -14.49 -22.32
N TYR A 615 -6.19 -13.64 -22.05
CA TYR A 615 -5.04 -13.43 -22.91
C TYR A 615 -3.86 -14.16 -22.29
N ILE A 616 -3.62 -15.38 -22.79
CA ILE A 616 -2.43 -16.14 -22.42
C ILE A 616 -1.35 -15.73 -23.39
N ASN A 617 -0.48 -14.83 -22.96
CA ASN A 617 0.70 -14.52 -23.73
C ASN A 617 1.67 -15.70 -23.54
N GLN A 618 2.01 -16.38 -24.62
CA GLN A 618 3.15 -17.27 -24.61
C GLN A 618 4.30 -16.44 -25.14
N SER A 619 5.03 -15.79 -24.22
CA SER A 619 6.32 -15.15 -24.50
C SER A 619 7.37 -16.22 -24.86
N LEU A 620 7.13 -16.93 -25.95
CA LEU A 620 8.03 -17.87 -26.62
C LEU A 620 8.24 -17.36 -28.05
N ASN A 621 8.88 -16.20 -28.18
CA ASN A 621 9.58 -15.86 -29.42
C ASN A 621 11.08 -15.99 -29.14
N ASN A 622 11.57 -17.21 -29.45
CA ASN A 622 12.96 -17.67 -29.60
C ASN A 622 14.01 -17.26 -28.57
#